data_AF-I3INP2-F1
#
_entry.id   AF-I3INP2-F1
#
_cell.length_a   1.000
_cell.length_b   1.000
_cell.length_c   1.000
_cell.angle_alpha   90.00
_cell.angle_beta   90.00
_cell.angle_gamma   90.00
#
_symmetry.space_group_name_H-M   'P 1'
#
loop_
_entity.id
_entity.type
_entity.pdbx_description
1 polymer ?
#
loop_
_entity_poly.entity_id
_entity_poly.type
_entity_poly.pdbx_seq_one_letter_code
_entity_poly.pdbx_strand_id
1 'polypeptide(L)'
;MKSKRYIFKGLLSLILLFTILGSGCAMFKKRPHLVPRESGDTLVEITDPKLLPDFKDDYSRHTLLNSIDNSLNYFKKVKFNPHGFRMAEFSNQNLEDTLRLFREGLVNSQNTEDLNEFIIKNFRVFQAIGGKI
;
A
#
# COMPACT_ATOMS: atom_id res chain seq x y z
N MET A 1 56.08 25.42 -24.63
CA MET A 1 55.04 25.54 -23.57
C MET A 1 53.58 25.30 -24.01
N LYS A 2 53.24 25.11 -25.31
CA LYS A 2 51.85 24.90 -25.76
C LYS A 2 51.33 23.46 -25.60
N SER A 3 52.19 22.43 -25.72
CA SER A 3 51.78 21.00 -25.67
C SER A 3 51.21 20.57 -24.31
N LYS A 4 51.80 21.00 -23.19
CA LYS A 4 51.31 20.68 -21.82
C LYS A 4 49.87 21.16 -21.55
N ARG A 5 49.41 22.23 -22.22
CA ARG A 5 48.05 22.76 -22.07
C ARG A 5 46.99 21.89 -22.75
N TYR A 6 47.32 21.22 -23.85
CA TYR A 6 46.39 20.31 -24.54
C TYR A 6 46.23 18.98 -23.80
N ILE A 7 47.32 18.46 -23.24
CA ILE A 7 47.31 17.26 -22.39
C ILE A 7 46.46 17.51 -21.13
N PHE A 8 46.61 18.68 -20.49
CA PHE A 8 45.81 19.04 -19.32
C PHE A 8 44.31 19.17 -19.64
N LYS A 9 43.96 19.78 -20.79
CA LYS A 9 42.56 19.87 -21.24
C LYS A 9 41.96 18.50 -21.60
N GLY A 10 42.74 17.62 -22.21
CA GLY A 10 42.33 16.25 -22.51
C GLY A 10 42.07 15.43 -21.24
N LEU A 11 42.95 15.54 -20.25
CA LEU A 11 42.79 14.87 -18.95
C LEU A 11 41.55 15.37 -18.20
N LEU A 12 41.30 16.68 -18.22
CA LEU A 12 40.13 17.27 -17.56
C LEU A 12 38.81 16.81 -18.20
N SER A 13 38.79 16.71 -19.53
CA SER A 13 37.63 16.18 -20.27
C SER A 13 37.38 14.70 -19.98
N LEU A 14 38.44 13.91 -19.79
CA LEU A 14 38.33 12.48 -19.47
C LEU A 14 37.76 12.28 -18.06
N ILE A 15 38.23 13.05 -17.08
CA ILE A 15 37.71 13.00 -15.68
C ILE A 15 36.23 13.39 -15.64
N LEU A 16 35.83 14.44 -16.37
CA LEU A 16 34.42 14.85 -16.45
C LEU A 16 33.54 13.74 -17.04
N LEU A 17 34.02 13.04 -18.07
CA LEU A 17 33.30 11.91 -18.66
C LEU A 17 33.11 10.77 -17.64
N PHE A 18 34.14 10.44 -16.86
CA PHE A 18 34.07 9.42 -15.81
C PHE A 18 33.11 9.79 -14.69
N THR A 19 33.01 11.08 -14.32
CA THR A 19 32.04 11.52 -13.30
C THR A 19 30.58 11.40 -13.75
N ILE A 20 30.30 11.59 -15.05
CA ILE A 20 28.95 11.44 -15.62
C ILE A 20 28.60 9.95 -15.76
N LEU A 21 29.57 9.10 -16.11
CA LEU A 21 29.40 7.65 -16.23
C LEU A 21 29.29 6.96 -14.86
N GLY A 22 29.86 7.53 -13.79
CA GLY A 22 29.83 6.99 -12.43
C GLY A 22 28.56 7.34 -11.64
N SER A 23 27.79 8.34 -12.05
CA SER A 23 26.52 8.74 -11.39
C SER A 23 25.29 8.11 -12.03
N GLY A 24 25.40 6.85 -12.47
CA GLY A 24 24.28 6.06 -12.97
C GLY A 24 23.39 5.56 -11.84
N CYS A 25 22.12 6.00 -11.86
CA CYS A 25 20.98 5.55 -11.07
C CYS A 25 21.17 5.49 -9.54
N ALA A 26 20.49 6.42 -8.88
CA ALA A 26 20.09 6.35 -7.49
C ALA A 26 19.94 4.89 -7.02
N MET A 27 20.66 4.57 -5.96
CA MET A 27 20.51 3.38 -5.15
C MET A 27 19.15 3.46 -4.44
N PHE A 28 18.07 3.44 -5.21
CA PHE A 28 16.75 3.13 -4.70
C PHE A 28 16.85 1.69 -4.25
N LYS A 29 16.88 1.52 -2.92
CA LYS A 29 16.54 0.28 -2.23
C LYS A 29 15.39 -0.35 -3.02
N LYS A 30 15.65 -1.48 -3.70
CA LYS A 30 14.58 -2.20 -4.38
C LYS A 30 13.52 -2.46 -3.31
N ARG A 31 12.35 -1.81 -3.43
CA ARG A 31 11.13 -2.38 -2.86
C ARG A 31 11.08 -3.81 -3.39
N PRO A 32 10.72 -4.80 -2.56
CA PRO A 32 10.69 -6.20 -2.98
C PRO A 32 10.02 -6.27 -4.35
N HIS A 33 10.64 -7.01 -5.28
CA HIS A 33 10.09 -7.22 -6.62
C HIS A 33 8.62 -7.56 -6.45
N LEU A 34 7.74 -6.67 -6.92
CA LEU A 34 6.35 -7.00 -7.13
C LEU A 34 6.40 -8.22 -8.05
N VAL A 35 6.01 -9.36 -7.50
CA VAL A 35 5.92 -10.63 -8.20
C VAL A 35 5.17 -10.36 -9.52
N PRO A 36 5.63 -10.89 -10.67
CA PRO A 36 4.95 -10.68 -11.94
C PRO A 36 3.46 -10.97 -11.78
N ARG A 37 2.62 -9.99 -12.14
CA ARG A 37 1.16 -10.07 -12.16
C ARG A 37 0.73 -11.39 -12.77
N GLU A 38 0.12 -12.26 -11.97
CA GLU A 38 -0.45 -13.49 -12.51
C GLU A 38 -1.85 -13.18 -13.07
N SER A 39 -2.23 -13.90 -14.13
CA SER A 39 -3.60 -13.92 -14.62
C SER A 39 -4.51 -14.47 -13.51
N GLY A 40 -5.11 -13.58 -12.72
CA GLY A 40 -5.87 -13.93 -11.52
C GLY A 40 -5.82 -12.85 -10.42
N ASP A 41 -4.89 -11.90 -10.52
CA ASP A 41 -4.79 -10.78 -9.57
C ASP A 41 -5.93 -9.77 -9.78
N THR A 42 -7.06 -10.00 -9.10
CA THR A 42 -8.23 -9.11 -9.14
C THR A 42 -8.09 -7.88 -8.25
N LEU A 43 -7.04 -7.83 -7.41
CA LEU A 43 -6.76 -6.77 -6.44
C LEU A 43 -5.34 -6.24 -6.62
N VAL A 44 -5.17 -4.92 -6.52
CA VAL A 44 -3.87 -4.24 -6.57
C VAL A 44 -3.72 -3.35 -5.36
N GLU A 45 -2.63 -3.49 -4.60
CA GLU A 45 -2.34 -2.61 -3.48
C GLU A 45 -2.03 -1.18 -3.96
N ILE A 46 -2.71 -0.20 -3.37
CA ILE A 46 -2.46 1.22 -3.60
C ILE A 46 -1.28 1.64 -2.72
N THR A 47 -0.12 1.86 -3.33
CA THR A 47 1.11 2.25 -2.62
C THR A 47 1.50 3.72 -2.81
N ASP A 48 0.89 4.41 -3.78
CA ASP A 48 1.04 5.86 -3.97
C ASP A 48 -0.09 6.57 -3.20
N PRO A 49 0.24 7.40 -2.17
CA PRO A 49 -0.77 8.12 -1.40
C PRO A 49 -1.68 9.01 -2.25
N LYS A 50 -1.23 9.46 -3.42
CA LYS A 50 -2.03 10.30 -4.33
C LYS A 50 -3.17 9.53 -5.02
N LEU A 51 -3.11 8.20 -5.00
CA LEU A 51 -4.11 7.32 -5.59
C LEU A 51 -5.10 6.78 -4.55
N LEU A 52 -4.91 7.10 -3.26
CA LEU A 52 -5.85 6.72 -2.22
C LEU A 52 -7.19 7.47 -2.44
N PRO A 53 -8.32 6.77 -2.29
CA PRO A 53 -9.61 7.43 -2.33
C PRO A 53 -9.81 8.28 -1.07
N ASP A 54 -10.75 9.23 -1.14
CA ASP A 54 -11.36 9.79 0.05
C ASP A 54 -12.31 8.74 0.63
N PHE A 55 -12.06 8.27 1.86
CA PHE A 55 -12.85 7.28 2.58
C PHE A 55 -14.13 7.89 3.17
N LYS A 56 -14.89 8.55 2.29
CA LYS A 56 -16.20 9.12 2.56
C LYS A 56 -17.25 8.34 1.79
N ASP A 57 -18.38 8.08 2.44
CA ASP A 57 -19.56 7.59 1.77
C ASP A 57 -20.81 8.38 2.22
N ASP A 58 -21.90 8.20 1.48
CA ASP A 58 -23.22 8.77 1.81
C ASP A 58 -24.00 7.84 2.77
N TYR A 59 -23.38 6.76 3.26
CA TYR A 59 -24.01 5.81 4.15
C TYR A 59 -23.91 6.26 5.62
N SER A 60 -24.87 5.81 6.42
CA SER A 60 -24.88 6.14 7.84
C SER A 60 -23.75 5.42 8.57
N ARG A 61 -22.90 6.20 9.25
CA ARG A 61 -21.86 5.67 10.17
C ARG A 61 -22.43 4.71 11.20
N HIS A 62 -23.65 4.97 11.70
CA HIS A 62 -24.32 4.08 12.64
C HIS A 62 -24.64 2.71 11.99
N THR A 63 -25.10 2.71 10.74
CA THR A 63 -25.36 1.47 10.01
C THR A 63 -24.09 0.67 9.78
N LEU A 64 -22.97 1.35 9.47
CA LEU A 64 -21.66 0.70 9.34
C LEU A 64 -21.20 0.07 10.67
N LEU A 65 -21.30 0.79 11.79
CA LEU A 65 -20.99 0.25 13.12
C LEU A 65 -21.83 -0.99 13.45
N ASN A 66 -23.13 -0.96 13.18
CA ASN A 66 -24.02 -2.11 13.38
C ASN A 66 -23.62 -3.30 12.51
N SER A 67 -23.24 -3.07 11.26
CA SER A 67 -22.75 -4.13 10.37
C SER A 67 -21.48 -4.78 10.92
N ILE A 68 -20.55 -3.98 11.46
CA ILE A 68 -19.34 -4.49 12.10
C ILE A 68 -19.69 -5.34 13.33
N ASP A 69 -20.59 -4.87 14.19
CA ASP A 69 -21.04 -5.62 15.38
C ASP A 69 -21.69 -6.96 15.00
N ASN A 70 -22.46 -6.99 13.91
CA ASN A 70 -23.02 -8.22 13.35
C ASN A 70 -21.93 -9.18 12.84
N SER A 71 -20.93 -8.67 12.12
CA SER A 71 -19.78 -9.48 11.66
C SER A 71 -18.99 -10.05 12.84
N LEU A 72 -18.73 -9.26 13.88
CA LEU A 72 -18.07 -9.74 15.11
C LEU A 72 -18.90 -10.83 15.81
N ASN A 73 -20.22 -10.68 15.87
CA ASN A 73 -21.11 -11.71 16.42
C ASN A 73 -21.11 -12.99 15.58
N TYR A 74 -20.99 -12.87 14.25
CA TYR A 74 -20.85 -14.02 13.36
C TYR A 74 -19.56 -14.80 13.64
N PHE A 75 -18.42 -14.11 13.77
CA PHE A 75 -17.13 -14.76 14.04
C PHE A 75 -17.09 -15.50 15.38
N LYS A 76 -17.81 -15.01 16.41
CA LYS A 76 -17.98 -15.74 17.68
C LYS A 76 -18.68 -17.10 17.53
N LYS A 77 -19.58 -17.23 16.54
CA LYS A 77 -20.37 -18.44 16.30
C LYS A 77 -19.69 -19.39 15.33
N VAL A 78 -18.97 -18.86 14.33
CA VAL A 78 -18.38 -19.64 13.25
C VAL A 78 -16.87 -19.77 13.44
N LYS A 79 -16.45 -20.93 13.98
CA LYS A 79 -15.03 -21.23 14.21
C LYS A 79 -14.25 -21.55 12.93
N PHE A 80 -14.94 -21.94 11.86
CA PHE A 80 -14.34 -22.31 10.58
C PHE A 80 -15.18 -21.78 9.43
N ASN A 81 -14.59 -20.97 8.56
CA ASN A 81 -15.22 -20.52 7.33
C ASN A 81 -14.73 -21.39 6.15
N PRO A 82 -15.56 -22.31 5.61
CA PRO A 82 -15.16 -23.16 4.49
C PRO A 82 -14.89 -22.37 3.19
N HIS A 83 -15.35 -21.12 3.13
CA HIS A 83 -15.15 -20.19 2.02
C HIS A 83 -14.18 -19.05 2.38
N GLY A 84 -13.47 -19.17 3.51
CA GLY A 84 -12.50 -18.16 3.94
C GLY A 84 -11.26 -18.12 3.03
N PHE A 85 -10.59 -16.97 3.00
CA PHE A 85 -9.30 -16.85 2.32
C PHE A 85 -8.29 -17.80 2.98
N ARG A 86 -7.69 -18.70 2.19
CA ARG A 86 -6.69 -19.67 2.66
C ARG A 86 -5.29 -19.04 2.78
N MET A 87 -5.22 -17.86 3.39
CA MET A 87 -3.97 -17.13 3.61
C MET A 87 -3.72 -17.02 5.12
N ALA A 88 -2.47 -17.25 5.54
CA ALA A 88 -2.11 -17.30 6.97
C ALA A 88 -2.47 -16.01 7.73
N GLU A 89 -2.43 -14.87 7.05
CA GLU A 89 -2.78 -13.56 7.61
C GLU A 89 -4.29 -13.37 7.84
N PHE A 90 -5.15 -14.20 7.24
CA PHE A 90 -6.62 -14.09 7.26
C PHE A 90 -7.28 -15.13 8.19
N SER A 91 -6.63 -15.41 9.33
CA SER A 91 -7.25 -16.24 10.37
C SER A 91 -8.52 -15.56 10.92
N ASN A 92 -9.47 -16.34 11.44
CA ASN A 92 -10.68 -15.78 12.06
C ASN A 92 -10.35 -14.78 13.19
N GLN A 93 -9.30 -15.05 13.97
CA GLN A 93 -8.84 -14.15 15.02
C GLN A 93 -8.34 -12.83 14.44
N ASN A 94 -7.50 -12.87 13.42
CA ASN A 94 -6.98 -11.66 12.77
C ASN A 94 -8.12 -10.84 12.16
N LEU A 95 -9.12 -11.49 11.57
CA LEU A 95 -10.32 -10.81 11.03
C LEU A 95 -11.13 -10.14 12.15
N GLU A 96 -11.32 -10.82 13.28
CA GLU A 96 -12.00 -10.24 14.45
C GLU A 96 -11.24 -9.02 14.99
N ASP A 97 -9.93 -9.14 15.17
CA ASP A 97 -9.08 -8.06 15.68
C ASP A 97 -9.04 -6.86 14.72
N THR A 98 -8.98 -7.13 13.41
CA THR A 98 -9.03 -6.10 12.36
C THR A 98 -10.36 -5.34 12.39
N LEU A 99 -11.48 -6.06 12.56
CA LEU A 99 -12.80 -5.42 12.68
C LEU A 99 -12.96 -4.60 13.95
N ARG A 100 -12.41 -5.07 15.08
CA ARG A 100 -12.40 -4.31 16.35
C ARG A 100 -11.61 -3.02 16.21
N LEU A 101 -10.41 -3.09 15.62
CA LEU A 101 -9.60 -1.90 15.35
C LEU A 101 -10.33 -0.91 14.43
N PHE A 102 -10.94 -1.40 13.34
CA PHE A 102 -11.68 -0.53 12.42
C PHE A 102 -12.88 0.15 13.11
N ARG A 103 -13.62 -0.60 13.94
CA ARG A 103 -14.72 -0.08 14.75
C ARG A 103 -14.26 1.02 15.70
N GLU A 104 -13.15 0.82 16.40
CA GLU A 104 -12.56 1.82 17.29
C GLU A 104 -12.19 3.09 16.52
N GLY A 105 -11.58 2.95 15.33
CA GLY A 105 -11.32 4.06 14.43
C GLY A 105 -12.57 4.86 14.08
N LEU A 106 -13.66 4.18 13.69
CA LEU A 106 -14.92 4.83 13.35
C LEU A 106 -15.56 5.59 14.52
N VAL A 107 -15.46 5.06 15.73
CA VAL A 107 -15.99 5.69 16.95
C VAL A 107 -15.16 6.91 17.34
N ASN A 108 -13.84 6.82 17.21
CA ASN A 108 -12.91 7.86 17.66
C ASN A 108 -12.70 8.98 16.63
N SER A 109 -13.05 8.76 15.36
CA SER A 109 -12.91 9.77 14.29
C SER A 109 -14.04 10.80 14.36
N GLN A 110 -13.70 12.08 14.51
CA GLN A 110 -14.69 13.15 14.65
C GLN A 110 -15.27 13.55 13.29
N ASN A 111 -14.44 13.49 12.24
CA ASN A 111 -14.78 13.89 10.88
C ASN A 111 -14.24 12.87 9.86
N THR A 112 -14.34 13.22 8.58
CA THR A 112 -13.89 12.37 7.47
C THR A 112 -12.37 12.36 7.37
N GLU A 113 -11.71 13.48 7.64
CA GLU A 113 -10.25 13.61 7.62
C GLU A 113 -9.58 12.70 8.65
N ASP A 114 -10.06 12.70 9.90
CA ASP A 114 -9.59 11.82 10.97
C ASP A 114 -9.72 10.35 10.58
N LEU A 115 -10.85 9.99 9.95
CA LEU A 115 -11.11 8.63 9.49
C LEU A 115 -10.15 8.23 8.36
N ASN A 116 -9.91 9.13 7.41
CA ASN A 116 -8.95 8.91 6.34
C ASN A 116 -7.54 8.68 6.91
N GLU A 117 -7.07 9.55 7.82
CA GLU A 117 -5.77 9.39 8.46
C GLU A 117 -5.68 8.07 9.24
N PHE A 118 -6.74 7.71 9.97
CA PHE A 118 -6.81 6.44 10.69
C PHE A 118 -6.71 5.23 9.73
N ILE A 119 -7.45 5.24 8.63
CA ILE A 119 -7.44 4.13 7.65
C ILE A 119 -6.05 3.99 7.04
N ILE A 120 -5.47 5.08 6.55
CA ILE A 120 -4.17 5.09 5.87
C ILE A 120 -3.05 4.63 6.80
N LYS A 121 -3.12 5.00 8.08
CA LYS A 121 -2.11 4.63 9.08
C LYS A 121 -2.15 3.15 9.47
N ASN A 122 -3.32 2.53 9.47
CA ASN A 122 -3.52 1.21 10.07
C ASN A 122 -3.83 0.10 9.05
N PHE A 123 -4.25 0.44 7.83
CA PHE A 123 -4.72 -0.52 6.84
C PHE A 123 -3.98 -0.41 5.51
N ARG A 124 -3.83 -1.54 4.84
CA ARG A 124 -3.40 -1.62 3.44
C ARG A 124 -4.64 -1.52 2.55
N VAL A 125 -4.56 -0.66 1.54
CA VAL A 125 -5.71 -0.37 0.67
C VAL A 125 -5.49 -1.05 -0.67
N PHE A 126 -6.49 -1.80 -1.12
CA PHE A 126 -6.45 -2.52 -2.38
C PHE A 126 -7.56 -2.03 -3.31
N GLN A 127 -7.23 -1.82 -4.57
CA GLN A 127 -8.18 -1.53 -5.63
C GLN A 127 -8.54 -2.83 -6.35
N ALA A 128 -9.84 -3.10 -6.51
CA ALA A 128 -10.30 -4.14 -7.41
C ALA A 128 -10.16 -3.68 -8.87
N ILE A 129 -9.38 -4.40 -9.67
CA ILE A 129 -9.12 -4.05 -11.08
C ILE A 129 -9.94 -4.88 -12.07
N GLY A 130 -10.70 -5.86 -11.58
CA GLY A 130 -11.45 -6.80 -12.40
C GLY A 130 -10.55 -7.73 -13.23
N GLY A 131 -11.10 -8.85 -13.67
CA GLY A 131 -10.50 -9.65 -14.74
C GLY A 131 -11.16 -9.28 -16.07
N LYS A 132 -10.44 -9.40 -17.19
CA LYS A 132 -11.15 -9.66 -18.45
C LYS A 132 -11.82 -11.02 -18.29
N ILE A 133 -13.14 -11.02 -18.13
CA ILE A 133 -13.96 -12.23 -18.25
C ILE A 133 -13.84 -12.74 -19.69
#